data_AF-A0A2T0VBQ6-F1
#
_entry.id   AF-A0A2T0VBQ6-F1
#
_cell.length_a   1.000
_cell.length_b   1.000
_cell.length_c   1.000
_cell.angle_alpha   90.00
_cell.angle_beta   90.00
_cell.angle_gamma   90.00
#
_symmetry.space_group_name_H-M   'P 1'
#
loop_
_entity.id
_entity.type
_entity.pdbx_description
1 polymer ?
#
loop_
_entity_poly.entity_id
_entity_poly.type
_entity_poly.pdbx_seq_one_letter_code
_entity_poly.pdbx_strand_id
1 'polypeptide(L)' 'MVAPSAAVPPTAHRASVPRGGVPVPTARLRFRRMSGADLDAMAALLGDPAVMAFYPAPKTRMKL' A
#
# COMPACT_ATOMS: atom_id res chain seq x y z
N MET A 1 -14.47 28.56 -19.98
CA MET A 1 -15.58 27.60 -19.82
C MET A 1 -15.05 26.25 -20.30
N VAL A 2 -14.52 25.42 -19.37
CA VAL A 2 -13.92 24.11 -19.68
C VAL A 2 -14.97 23.04 -19.39
N ALA A 3 -15.23 22.17 -20.36
CA ALA A 3 -16.17 21.06 -20.23
C ALA A 3 -15.68 20.03 -19.20
N PRO A 4 -16.57 19.36 -18.45
CA PRO A 4 -16.17 18.30 -17.53
C PRO A 4 -15.71 17.06 -18.30
N SER A 5 -14.52 16.57 -17.96
CA SER A 5 -13.98 15.28 -18.39
C SER A 5 -14.87 14.15 -17.88
N ALA A 6 -15.29 13.27 -18.78
CA ALA A 6 -16.18 12.16 -18.49
C ALA A 6 -15.56 11.21 -17.44
N ALA A 7 -16.34 10.91 -16.40
CA ALA A 7 -15.99 9.90 -15.41
C ALA A 7 -15.88 8.52 -16.08
N VAL A 8 -14.73 7.87 -15.93
CA VAL A 8 -14.56 6.45 -16.24
C VAL A 8 -15.11 5.66 -15.04
N PRO A 9 -16.12 4.78 -15.19
CA PRO A 9 -16.51 3.88 -14.11
C PRO A 9 -15.63 2.62 -14.13
N PRO A 10 -14.81 2.32 -13.10
CA PRO A 10 -14.28 0.97 -12.96
C PRO A 10 -15.35 0.07 -12.34
N THR A 11 -16.05 -0.66 -13.21
CA THR A 11 -16.95 -1.74 -12.84
C THR A 11 -16.15 -2.94 -12.32
N ALA A 12 -16.46 -3.35 -11.09
CA ALA A 12 -16.28 -4.68 -10.48
C ALA A 12 -14.86 -5.27 -10.31
N HIS A 13 -14.31 -5.13 -9.09
CA HIS A 13 -13.96 -6.29 -8.24
C HIS A 13 -13.71 -5.85 -6.78
N ARG A 14 -14.67 -5.17 -6.14
CA ARG A 14 -14.58 -5.01 -4.69
C ARG A 14 -15.04 -6.32 -4.05
N ALA A 15 -14.14 -7.31 -4.02
CA ALA A 15 -14.24 -8.39 -3.06
C ALA A 15 -14.36 -7.71 -1.68
N SER A 16 -15.50 -7.88 -1.03
CA SER A 16 -15.73 -7.41 0.33
C SER A 16 -14.79 -8.19 1.24
N VAL A 17 -13.54 -7.73 1.36
CA VAL A 17 -12.58 -8.28 2.32
C VAL A 17 -13.19 -8.05 3.69
N PRO A 18 -13.44 -9.10 4.49
CA PRO A 18 -13.91 -8.91 5.86
C PRO A 18 -12.93 -8.01 6.59
N ARG A 19 -13.44 -6.91 7.17
CA ARG A 19 -12.62 -5.97 7.93
C ARG A 19 -12.10 -6.70 9.18
N GLY A 20 -10.84 -7.14 9.15
CA GLY A 20 -10.10 -7.59 10.34
C GLY A 20 -9.34 -8.91 10.26
N GLY A 21 -9.27 -9.60 9.10
CA GLY A 21 -8.56 -10.88 8.98
C GLY A 21 -7.26 -10.80 8.18
N VAL A 22 -6.25 -11.57 8.58
CA VAL A 22 -5.08 -11.85 7.72
C VAL A 22 -5.55 -12.76 6.57
N PRO A 23 -5.32 -12.41 5.30
CA PRO A 23 -5.71 -13.26 4.17
C PRO A 23 -5.11 -14.67 4.26
N VAL A 24 -5.89 -15.66 3.82
CA VAL A 24 -5.40 -17.05 3.72
C VAL A 24 -4.19 -17.09 2.77
N PRO A 25 -3.08 -17.73 3.17
CA PRO A 25 -1.90 -17.87 2.33
C PRO A 25 -2.24 -18.54 0.99
N THR A 26 -1.79 -17.95 -0.11
CA THR A 26 -1.84 -18.54 -1.45
C THR A 26 -0.42 -18.91 -1.90
N ALA A 27 -0.28 -19.40 -3.14
CA ALA A 27 1.03 -19.59 -3.77
C ALA A 27 1.78 -18.26 -3.99
N ARG A 28 1.05 -17.16 -4.23
CA ARG A 28 1.64 -15.85 -4.58
C ARG A 28 1.73 -14.88 -3.40
N LEU A 29 0.84 -15.00 -2.42
CA LEU A 29 0.73 -14.03 -1.33
C LEU A 29 0.60 -14.75 0.00
N ARG A 30 1.53 -14.45 0.91
CA ARG A 30 1.54 -14.98 2.28
C ARG A 30 1.88 -13.85 3.23
N PHE A 31 1.04 -13.66 4.24
CA PHE A 31 1.31 -12.70 5.31
C PHE A 31 2.16 -13.38 6.38
N ARG A 32 3.19 -12.67 6.85
CA ARG A 32 4.10 -13.10 7.92
C ARG A 32 4.26 -11.94 8.90
N ARG A 33 4.54 -12.25 10.17
CA ARG A 33 4.99 -11.26 11.15
C ARG A 33 6.30 -10.60 10.68
N MET A 34 6.33 -9.27 10.67
CA MET A 34 7.53 -8.50 10.36
C MET A 34 8.59 -8.71 11.43
N SER A 35 9.84 -8.83 11.01
CA SER A 35 11.02 -8.96 11.85
C SER A 35 11.99 -7.80 11.65
N GLY A 36 13.00 -7.68 12.51
CA GLY A 36 14.00 -6.62 12.41
C GLY A 36 14.71 -6.58 11.06
N ALA A 37 14.96 -7.75 10.43
CA ALA A 37 15.59 -7.86 9.12
C ALA A 37 14.78 -7.24 7.98
N ASP A 38 13.47 -7.08 8.16
CA ASP A 38 12.58 -6.51 7.14
C ASP A 38 12.60 -4.96 7.17
N LEU A 39 13.18 -4.34 8.20
CA LEU A 39 13.09 -2.89 8.43
C LEU A 39 13.88 -2.07 7.41
N ASP A 40 15.02 -2.56 6.94
CA ASP A 40 15.83 -1.82 5.97
C ASP A 40 15.14 -1.77 4.59
N ALA A 41 14.52 -2.88 4.17
CA ALA A 41 13.71 -2.93 2.97
C ALA A 41 12.48 -2.00 3.08
N MET A 42 11.81 -2.00 4.23
CA MET A 42 10.68 -1.08 4.47
C MET A 42 11.10 0.38 4.51
N ALA A 43 12.29 0.70 5.05
CA ALA A 43 12.81 2.06 5.07
C ALA A 43 13.15 2.57 3.67
N ALA A 44 13.74 1.72 2.82
CA ALA A 44 14.00 2.07 1.42
C ALA A 44 12.69 2.34 0.67
N LEU A 45 11.70 1.45 0.80
CA LEU A 45 10.40 1.60 0.15
C LEU A 45 9.66 2.88 0.61
N LEU A 46 9.61 3.12 1.92
CA LEU A 46 8.87 4.25 2.50
C LEU A 46 9.65 5.58 2.45
N GLY A 47 10.93 5.54 2.10
CA GLY A 47 11.76 6.72 1.84
C GLY A 47 11.77 7.15 0.37
N ASP A 48 11.32 6.32 -0.56
CA ASP A 48 11.27 6.63 -1.99
C ASP A 48 10.19 7.70 -2.28
N PRO A 49 10.56 8.89 -2.82
CA PRO A 49 9.60 9.93 -3.17
C PRO A 49 8.56 9.50 -4.20
N ALA A 50 8.88 8.59 -5.12
CA ALA A 50 7.93 8.10 -6.11
C ALA A 50 6.84 7.22 -5.45
N VAL A 51 7.22 6.43 -4.45
CA VAL A 51 6.29 5.65 -3.63
C VAL A 51 5.45 6.58 -2.76
N MET A 52 6.09 7.55 -2.10
CA MET A 52 5.40 8.48 -1.19
C MET A 52 4.62 9.59 -1.91
N ALA A 53 4.73 9.75 -3.24
CA ALA A 53 4.01 10.76 -4.00
C ALA A 53 2.48 10.68 -3.82
N PHE A 54 1.95 9.49 -3.52
CA PHE A 54 0.53 9.23 -3.31
C PHE A 54 0.14 9.14 -1.83
N TYR A 55 1.10 9.31 -0.92
CA TYR A 55 0.89 9.22 0.53
C TYR A 55 1.23 10.56 1.20
N PRO A 56 0.24 11.24 1.82
CA PRO A 56 0.41 12.61 2.31
C PRO A 56 1.36 12.76 3.52
N ALA A 57 1.87 11.65 4.08
CA ALA A 57 2.76 11.66 5.23
C ALA A 57 3.92 10.66 5.03
N PRO A 58 5.04 11.09 4.41
CA PRO A 58 6.29 10.33 4.31
C PRO A 58 6.73 9.78 5.68
N LYS A 59 6.96 8.48 5.79
CA LYS A 59 7.48 7.87 7.02
C LYS A 59 9.01 7.87 6.97
N THR A 60 9.63 8.76 7.73
CA THR A 60 11.09 8.74 7.92
C THR A 60 11.48 7.74 8.99
N ARG A 61 12.54 6.96 8.77
CA ARG A 61 13.11 6.09 9.82
C ARG A 61 13.73 6.96 10.90
N MET A 62 13.10 7.01 12.07
CA MET A 62 13.71 7.63 13.24
C MET A 62 14.87 6.73 13.70
N LYS A 63 16.10 7.21 13.58
CA LYS A 63 17.27 6.59 14.23
C LYS A 63 17.28 7.12 15.68
N LEU A 64 17.18 6.21 16.64
CA LEU A 64 17.53 6.47 18.04
C LEU A 64 19.05 6.44 18.18
#